data_AF-A0A067XGW7-F1
#
_entry.id   AF-A0A067XGW7-F1
#
_cell.length_a   1.000
_cell.length_b   1.000
_cell.length_c   1.000
_cell.angle_alpha   90.00
_cell.angle_beta   90.00
_cell.angle_gamma   90.00
#
_symmetry.space_group_name_H-M   'P 1'
#
loop_
_entity.id
_entity.type
_entity.pdbx_description
1 polymer ?
#
loop_
_entity_poly.entity_id
_entity_poly.type
_entity_poly.pdbx_seq_one_letter_code
_entity_poly.pdbx_strand_id
1 'polypeptide(L)'
;TSHDYHLMLLPSLLREKSPDMHIGYFLHIPFPSFSVLSGFSPLVPLLKGVLGADLVAFHTHEYLANFSNACKRAIKRSMGEGEEGSAFRFEIEGRCVSLEAIPIGIDPEIFIKQCETEETRKRVEEIRARFEGKKIILGVDRVDYIKGIPHRIRAFSKLILRNPEWEDKVVLFQVGVPSRNEVQAYRTLGDVLCRMSGAVNSKGAIDETKVYFINNGVSFDELCALYMVADVCVVSSLRDGMNLVNS
;
A
#
# COMPACT_ATOMS: atom_id res chain seq x y z
N THR A 1 19.70 9.14 5.68
CA THR A 1 18.81 7.96 5.69
C THR A 1 18.60 7.46 4.27
N SER A 2 18.53 6.15 4.04
CA SER A 2 18.18 5.54 2.75
C SER A 2 16.81 4.86 2.86
N HIS A 3 16.07 4.87 1.75
CA HIS A 3 14.66 4.48 1.76
C HIS A 3 14.34 3.48 0.66
N ASP A 4 13.57 2.47 1.05
CA ASP A 4 12.91 1.48 0.20
C ASP A 4 13.81 0.46 -0.49
N TYR A 5 13.19 -0.60 -1.02
CA TYR A 5 13.84 -1.83 -1.48
C TYR A 5 14.88 -1.62 -2.60
N HIS A 6 14.77 -0.54 -3.39
CA HIS A 6 15.70 -0.23 -4.46
C HIS A 6 17.13 0.05 -3.95
N LEU A 7 17.25 0.49 -2.70
CA LEU A 7 18.52 0.95 -2.11
C LEU A 7 19.04 -0.01 -1.03
N MET A 8 18.61 -1.28 -1.04
CA MET A 8 19.04 -2.28 -0.04
C MET A 8 20.56 -2.48 0.03
N LEU A 9 21.31 -2.21 -1.04
CA LEU A 9 22.79 -2.31 -1.03
C LEU A 9 23.48 -1.01 -0.62
N LEU A 10 22.76 0.12 -0.60
CA LEU A 10 23.35 1.42 -0.37
C LEU A 10 24.00 1.56 1.02
N PRO A 11 23.42 1.07 2.14
CA PRO A 11 24.03 1.26 3.45
C PRO A 11 25.44 0.66 3.57
N SER A 12 25.69 -0.53 3.02
CA SER A 12 27.03 -1.13 3.03
C SER A 12 28.02 -0.36 2.16
N LEU A 13 27.61 0.04 0.95
CA LEU A 13 28.46 0.84 0.05
C LEU A 13 28.85 2.21 0.66
N LEU A 14 27.93 2.81 1.40
CA LEU A 14 28.16 4.04 2.13
C LEU A 14 29.13 3.83 3.30
N ARG A 15 28.96 2.74 4.05
CA ARG A 15 29.84 2.36 5.16
C ARG A 15 31.28 2.08 4.68
N GLU A 16 31.45 1.41 3.55
CA GLU A 16 32.77 1.16 2.94
C GLU A 16 33.52 2.45 2.63
N LYS A 17 32.80 3.50 2.19
CA LYS A 17 33.39 4.80 1.88
C LYS A 17 33.62 5.67 3.12
N SER A 18 32.78 5.54 4.14
CA SER A 18 32.86 6.33 5.37
C SER A 18 32.46 5.47 6.58
N PRO A 19 33.45 4.83 7.25
CA PRO A 19 33.21 3.92 8.37
C PRO A 19 32.50 4.55 9.56
N ASP A 20 32.63 5.87 9.77
CA ASP A 20 32.08 6.59 10.93
C ASP A 20 30.69 7.21 10.68
N MET A 21 30.13 7.10 9.47
CA MET A 21 28.87 7.78 9.12
C MET A 21 27.67 7.17 9.85
N HIS A 22 26.75 7.98 10.38
CA HIS A 22 25.49 7.44 10.91
C HIS A 22 24.50 7.14 9.77
N ILE A 23 24.09 5.88 9.63
CA ILE A 23 23.26 5.39 8.52
C ILE A 23 21.96 4.79 9.06
N GLY A 24 20.83 5.39 8.72
CA GLY A 24 19.50 4.80 8.92
C GLY A 24 18.91 4.29 7.60
N TYR A 25 18.26 3.14 7.63
CA TYR A 25 17.53 2.55 6.50
C TYR A 25 16.07 2.29 6.90
N PHE A 26 15.12 2.61 6.01
CA PHE A 26 13.69 2.33 6.23
C PHE A 26 13.09 1.56 5.04
N LEU A 27 12.41 0.44 5.31
CA LEU A 27 11.71 -0.34 4.28
C LEU A 27 10.20 -0.03 4.27
N HIS A 28 9.71 0.52 3.16
CA HIS A 28 8.33 0.94 2.99
C HIS A 28 7.36 -0.17 2.56
N ILE A 29 7.90 -1.30 2.06
CA ILE A 29 7.11 -2.46 1.65
C ILE A 29 7.15 -3.56 2.71
N PRO A 30 6.19 -4.51 2.71
CA PRO A 30 6.26 -5.67 3.60
C PRO A 30 7.59 -6.40 3.47
N PHE A 31 8.23 -6.71 4.60
CA PHE A 31 9.34 -7.66 4.59
C PHE A 31 8.77 -9.09 4.71
N PRO A 32 8.92 -9.94 3.69
CA PRO A 32 8.29 -11.25 3.66
C PRO A 32 8.97 -12.23 4.63
N SER A 33 8.24 -13.26 5.03
CA SER A 33 8.80 -14.32 5.87
C SER A 33 9.92 -15.08 5.16
N PHE A 34 10.85 -15.65 5.94
CA PHE A 34 11.99 -16.35 5.37
C PHE A 34 11.62 -17.54 4.47
N SER A 35 10.47 -18.20 4.70
CA SER A 35 10.00 -19.30 3.84
C SER A 35 9.70 -18.85 2.41
N VAL A 36 9.29 -17.59 2.22
CA VAL A 36 9.10 -17.00 0.89
C VAL A 36 10.45 -16.64 0.26
N LEU A 37 11.40 -16.19 1.07
CA LEU A 37 12.71 -15.71 0.61
C LEU A 37 13.74 -16.82 0.38
N SER A 38 13.57 -18.02 0.93
CA SER A 38 14.65 -19.02 1.01
C SER A 38 15.19 -19.49 -0.34
N GLY A 39 14.44 -19.32 -1.43
CA GLY A 39 14.87 -19.63 -2.80
C GLY A 39 15.41 -18.43 -3.60
N PHE A 40 15.44 -17.23 -3.01
CA PHE A 40 15.84 -16.01 -3.70
C PHE A 40 17.37 -15.84 -3.67
N SER A 41 18.03 -16.10 -4.79
CA SER A 41 19.49 -16.13 -4.92
C SER A 41 20.22 -14.89 -4.36
N PRO A 42 19.79 -13.63 -4.61
CA PRO A 42 20.51 -12.45 -4.11
C PRO A 42 20.15 -12.06 -2.66
N LEU A 43 19.47 -12.93 -1.90
CA LEU A 43 19.02 -12.61 -0.54
C LEU A 43 20.17 -12.21 0.39
N VAL A 44 21.26 -12.99 0.45
CA VAL A 44 22.37 -12.72 1.39
C VAL A 44 23.03 -11.36 1.11
N PRO A 45 23.42 -11.02 -0.15
CA PRO A 45 23.92 -9.69 -0.47
C PRO A 45 22.98 -8.56 -0.06
N LEU A 46 21.67 -8.70 -0.29
CA LEU A 46 20.70 -7.66 0.06
C LEU A 46 20.57 -7.47 1.58
N LEU A 47 20.54 -8.58 2.34
CA LEU A 47 20.50 -8.51 3.80
C LEU A 47 21.76 -7.85 4.38
N LYS A 48 22.95 -8.22 3.86
CA LYS A 48 24.21 -7.59 4.24
C LYS A 48 24.24 -6.10 3.88
N GLY A 49 23.74 -5.76 2.69
CA GLY A 49 23.59 -4.39 2.25
C GLY A 49 22.82 -3.55 3.26
N VAL A 50 21.65 -4.04 3.69
CA VAL A 50 20.80 -3.35 4.68
C VAL A 50 21.48 -3.29 6.04
N LEU A 51 22.13 -4.37 6.47
CA LEU A 51 22.89 -4.43 7.72
C LEU A 51 24.14 -3.52 7.73
N GLY A 52 24.50 -2.87 6.62
CA GLY A 52 25.46 -1.78 6.61
C GLY A 52 25.01 -0.55 7.43
N ALA A 53 23.69 -0.42 7.65
CA ALA A 53 23.10 0.63 8.49
C ALA A 53 23.39 0.45 9.99
N ASP A 54 23.18 1.51 10.76
CA ASP A 54 23.18 1.49 12.23
C ASP A 54 21.75 1.27 12.77
N LEU A 55 20.75 1.77 12.04
CA LEU A 55 19.32 1.59 12.32
C LEU A 55 18.60 1.07 11.06
N VAL A 56 17.84 0.00 11.22
CA VAL A 56 16.95 -0.55 10.18
C VAL A 56 15.52 -0.54 10.72
N ALA A 57 14.66 0.20 10.04
CA ALA A 57 13.28 0.41 10.47
C ALA A 57 12.26 -0.17 9.47
N PHE A 58 11.17 -0.67 10.02
CA PHE A 58 10.04 -1.27 9.30
C PHE A 58 8.73 -0.68 9.80
N HIS A 59 7.66 -0.85 9.03
CA HIS A 59 6.33 -0.41 9.46
C HIS A 59 5.73 -1.18 10.65
N THR A 60 6.05 -2.48 10.79
CA THR A 60 5.43 -3.36 11.79
C THR A 60 6.46 -4.25 12.47
N HIS A 61 6.13 -4.70 13.68
CA HIS A 61 6.95 -5.69 14.40
C HIS A 61 7.03 -7.04 13.65
N GLU A 62 6.03 -7.40 12.86
CA GLU A 62 6.05 -8.60 12.04
C GLU A 62 7.15 -8.53 10.98
N TYR A 63 7.27 -7.41 10.26
CA TYR A 63 8.29 -7.25 9.22
C TYR A 63 9.70 -7.20 9.80
N LEU A 64 9.85 -6.54 10.94
CA LEU A 64 11.08 -6.57 11.73
C LEU A 64 11.46 -8.00 12.12
N ALA A 65 10.51 -8.77 12.66
CA ALA A 65 10.74 -10.16 13.05
C ALA A 65 11.09 -11.04 11.85
N ASN A 66 10.43 -10.85 10.71
CA ASN A 66 10.74 -11.53 9.46
C ASN A 66 12.15 -11.22 8.96
N PHE A 67 12.57 -9.95 9.01
CA PHE A 67 13.92 -9.52 8.65
C PHE A 67 14.97 -10.13 9.60
N SER A 68 14.78 -10.00 10.91
CA SER A 68 15.67 -10.57 11.91
C SER A 68 15.83 -12.09 11.71
N ASN A 69 14.73 -12.80 11.48
CA ASN A 69 14.74 -14.23 11.17
C ASN A 69 15.47 -14.54 9.85
N ALA A 70 15.27 -13.72 8.81
CA ALA A 70 15.95 -13.90 7.53
C ALA A 70 17.46 -13.69 7.66
N CYS A 71 17.92 -12.66 8.39
CA CYS A 71 19.33 -12.45 8.71
C CYS A 71 19.88 -13.65 9.49
N LYS A 72 19.24 -14.05 10.59
CA LYS A 72 19.67 -15.20 11.42
C LYS A 72 19.77 -16.50 10.63
N ARG A 73 18.87 -16.75 9.68
CA ARG A 73 18.86 -18.01 8.91
C ARG A 73 19.75 -17.97 7.68
N ALA A 74 19.76 -16.87 6.92
CA ALA A 74 20.52 -16.76 5.68
C ALA A 74 22.01 -16.53 5.94
N ILE A 75 22.34 -15.67 6.91
CA ILE A 75 23.71 -15.24 7.21
C ILE A 75 24.45 -16.31 8.04
N LYS A 76 23.79 -16.89 9.05
CA LYS A 76 24.37 -18.01 9.82
C LYS A 76 24.70 -19.21 8.94
N ARG A 77 23.87 -19.49 7.93
CA ARG A 77 24.13 -20.57 6.96
C ARG A 77 25.30 -20.26 6.02
N SER A 78 25.52 -19.00 5.67
CA SER A 78 26.56 -18.63 4.70
C SER A 78 27.94 -18.41 5.33
N MET A 79 28.00 -17.99 6.61
CA MET A 79 29.28 -17.58 7.23
C MET A 79 29.57 -18.24 8.58
N GLY A 80 28.64 -19.02 9.15
CA GLY A 80 28.80 -19.55 10.51
C GLY A 80 28.75 -18.49 11.63
N GLU A 81 28.55 -17.23 11.25
CA GLU A 81 28.48 -16.05 12.13
C GLU A 81 27.06 -15.48 12.22
N GLY A 82 26.75 -14.89 13.37
CA GLY A 82 25.44 -14.33 13.72
C GLY A 82 25.05 -14.76 15.13
N GLU A 83 25.43 -13.95 16.12
CA GLU A 83 25.10 -14.20 17.53
C GLU A 83 23.63 -13.93 17.85
N GLU A 84 23.17 -14.49 18.97
CA GLU A 84 21.82 -14.37 19.52
C GLU A 84 21.51 -12.94 19.99
N GLY A 85 21.45 -12.01 19.05
CA GLY A 85 20.84 -10.71 19.31
C GLY A 85 19.34 -10.88 19.64
N SER A 86 18.83 -10.01 20.51
CA SER A 86 17.39 -9.86 20.73
C SER A 86 16.66 -9.59 19.41
N ALA A 87 15.32 -9.71 19.36
CA ALA A 87 14.57 -9.42 18.14
C ALA A 87 14.87 -8.02 17.53
N PHE A 88 15.34 -7.08 18.36
CA PHE A 88 15.56 -5.67 18.03
C PHE A 88 17.03 -5.31 17.77
N ARG A 89 17.96 -6.28 17.83
CA ARG A 89 19.38 -6.03 17.57
C ARG A 89 19.98 -7.17 16.77
N PHE A 90 20.83 -6.82 15.81
CA PHE A 90 21.58 -7.78 15.03
C PHE A 90 23.06 -7.46 15.08
N GLU A 91 23.88 -8.43 15.46
CA GLU A 91 25.34 -8.27 15.51
C GLU A 91 25.99 -8.84 14.26
N ILE A 92 26.85 -8.04 13.63
CA ILE A 92 27.57 -8.40 12.41
C ILE A 92 28.92 -7.69 12.38
N GLU A 93 30.00 -8.44 12.16
CA GLU A 93 31.36 -7.89 12.00
C GLU A 93 31.76 -6.93 13.14
N GLY A 94 31.40 -7.27 14.38
CA GLY A 94 31.70 -6.46 15.57
C GLY A 94 30.84 -5.20 15.74
N ARG A 95 29.82 -5.00 14.88
CA ARG A 95 28.85 -3.90 14.98
C ARG A 95 27.49 -4.41 15.43
N CYS A 96 26.77 -3.55 16.16
CA CYS A 96 25.39 -3.80 16.56
C CYS A 96 24.45 -2.92 15.73
N VAL A 97 23.57 -3.54 14.97
CA VAL A 97 22.53 -2.88 14.17
C VAL A 97 21.22 -2.90 14.95
N SER A 98 20.63 -1.74 15.18
CA SER A 98 19.32 -1.62 15.83
C SER A 98 18.20 -1.86 14.82
N LEU A 99 17.19 -2.64 15.21
CA LEU A 99 16.01 -2.91 14.41
C LEU A 99 14.78 -2.32 15.12
N GLU A 100 14.00 -1.50 14.41
CA GLU A 100 12.82 -0.84 14.98
C GLU A 100 11.57 -0.95 14.10
N ALA A 101 10.40 -0.92 14.74
CA ALA A 101 9.12 -0.82 14.06
C ALA A 101 8.58 0.60 14.26
N ILE A 102 8.55 1.38 13.18
CA ILE A 102 8.11 2.78 13.15
C ILE A 102 7.00 2.88 12.09
N PRO A 103 5.71 2.88 12.51
CA PRO A 103 4.62 3.04 11.57
C PRO A 103 4.63 4.46 10.98
N ILE A 104 4.44 4.58 9.66
CA ILE A 104 4.36 5.89 8.99
C ILE A 104 2.91 6.33 8.99
N GLY A 105 2.60 7.46 9.63
CA GLY A 105 1.28 8.09 9.58
C GLY A 105 1.10 9.03 8.40
N ILE A 106 -0.12 9.55 8.25
CA ILE A 106 -0.39 10.77 7.49
C ILE A 106 -0.39 11.99 8.42
N ASP A 107 -0.34 13.19 7.87
CA ASP A 107 -0.70 14.41 8.59
C ASP A 107 -2.21 14.66 8.41
N PRO A 108 -3.05 14.34 9.41
CA PRO A 108 -4.50 14.47 9.29
C PRO A 108 -4.94 15.94 9.19
N GLU A 109 -4.14 16.91 9.66
CA GLU A 109 -4.54 18.32 9.61
C GLU A 109 -4.65 18.83 8.18
N ILE A 110 -3.83 18.32 7.26
CA ILE A 110 -3.86 18.71 5.85
C ILE A 110 -5.21 18.34 5.23
N PHE A 111 -5.72 17.13 5.54
CA PHE A 111 -7.03 16.68 5.06
C PHE A 111 -8.16 17.46 5.71
N ILE A 112 -8.11 17.67 7.04
CA ILE A 112 -9.13 18.43 7.76
C ILE A 112 -9.25 19.86 7.20
N LYS A 113 -8.11 20.55 7.01
CA LYS A 113 -8.10 21.92 6.44
C LYS A 113 -8.65 21.94 5.02
N GLN A 114 -8.32 20.95 4.19
CA GLN A 114 -8.85 20.87 2.82
C GLN A 114 -10.38 20.65 2.82
N CYS A 115 -10.89 19.78 3.69
CA CYS A 115 -12.33 19.52 3.86
C CYS A 115 -13.14 20.77 4.27
N GLU A 116 -12.49 21.77 4.87
CA GLU A 116 -13.13 23.03 5.27
C GLU A 116 -13.18 24.08 4.16
N THR A 117 -12.48 23.88 3.05
CA THR A 117 -12.47 24.83 1.93
C THR A 117 -13.81 24.87 1.21
N GLU A 118 -14.15 26.04 0.67
CA GLU A 118 -15.41 26.25 -0.06
C GLU A 118 -15.50 25.36 -1.31
N GLU A 119 -14.37 25.16 -2.01
CA GLU A 119 -14.28 24.30 -3.18
C GLU A 119 -14.66 22.85 -2.84
N THR A 120 -14.08 22.29 -1.76
CA THR A 120 -14.40 20.93 -1.32
C THR A 120 -15.84 20.82 -0.81
N ARG A 121 -16.34 21.79 -0.04
CA ARG A 121 -17.73 21.78 0.46
C ARG A 121 -18.76 21.83 -0.66
N LYS A 122 -18.57 22.73 -1.63
CA LYS A 122 -19.41 22.80 -2.82
C LYS A 122 -19.42 21.47 -3.56
N ARG A 123 -18.25 20.86 -3.71
CA ARG A 123 -18.13 19.56 -4.38
C ARG A 123 -18.85 18.43 -3.64
N VAL A 124 -18.77 18.42 -2.31
CA VAL A 124 -19.52 17.48 -1.45
C VAL A 124 -21.03 17.63 -1.67
N GLU A 125 -21.54 18.87 -1.73
CA GLU A 125 -22.97 19.13 -1.98
C GLU A 125 -23.43 18.64 -3.35
N GLU A 126 -22.65 18.91 -4.41
CA GLU A 126 -22.93 18.42 -5.76
C GLU A 126 -23.04 16.90 -5.82
N ILE A 127 -22.10 16.19 -5.17
CA ILE A 127 -22.10 14.73 -5.15
C ILE A 127 -23.29 14.22 -4.34
N ARG A 128 -23.57 14.79 -3.14
CA ARG A 128 -24.71 14.37 -2.32
C ARG A 128 -26.05 14.56 -3.02
N ALA A 129 -26.24 15.69 -3.71
CA ALA A 129 -27.45 15.96 -4.48
C ALA A 129 -27.62 14.95 -5.64
N ARG A 130 -26.53 14.65 -6.36
CA ARG A 130 -26.56 13.70 -7.48
C ARG A 130 -26.86 12.26 -7.03
N PHE A 131 -26.40 11.87 -5.85
CA PHE A 131 -26.53 10.51 -5.33
C PHE A 131 -27.50 10.43 -4.15
N GLU A 132 -28.46 11.35 -4.08
CA GLU A 132 -29.47 11.37 -3.02
C GLU A 132 -30.20 10.03 -2.92
N GLY A 133 -30.38 9.55 -1.68
CA GLY A 133 -31.01 8.26 -1.40
C GLY A 133 -30.14 7.02 -1.69
N LYS A 134 -28.93 7.19 -2.25
CA LYS A 134 -27.98 6.10 -2.48
C LYS A 134 -26.86 6.11 -1.43
N LYS A 135 -26.38 4.92 -1.09
CA LYS A 135 -25.19 4.70 -0.27
C LYS A 135 -23.94 4.68 -1.15
N ILE A 136 -22.93 5.42 -0.75
CA ILE A 136 -21.67 5.56 -1.49
C ILE A 136 -20.61 4.67 -0.84
N ILE A 137 -20.17 3.65 -1.58
CA ILE A 137 -18.99 2.85 -1.25
C ILE A 137 -17.80 3.44 -2.00
N LEU A 138 -16.75 3.81 -1.27
CA LEU A 138 -15.52 4.36 -1.84
C LEU A 138 -14.36 3.37 -1.76
N GLY A 139 -13.57 3.34 -2.81
CA GLY A 139 -12.26 2.72 -2.85
C GLY A 139 -11.25 3.65 -3.49
N VAL A 140 -10.12 3.90 -2.84
CA VAL A 140 -9.03 4.74 -3.36
C VAL A 140 -7.73 3.95 -3.30
N ASP A 141 -7.17 3.63 -4.46
CA ASP A 141 -5.94 2.84 -4.54
C ASP A 141 -5.10 3.24 -5.75
N ARG A 142 -3.79 2.94 -5.71
CA ARG A 142 -3.01 2.81 -6.94
C ARG A 142 -3.51 1.58 -7.72
N VAL A 143 -3.50 1.66 -9.04
CA VAL A 143 -3.76 0.48 -9.88
C VAL A 143 -2.59 -0.48 -9.74
N ASP A 144 -2.71 -1.39 -8.77
CA ASP A 144 -1.73 -2.42 -8.43
C ASP A 144 -2.46 -3.71 -8.04
N TYR A 145 -1.92 -4.86 -8.45
CA TYR A 145 -2.54 -6.17 -8.23
C TYR A 145 -2.63 -6.54 -6.74
N ILE A 146 -1.81 -5.94 -5.88
CA ILE A 146 -1.87 -6.18 -4.43
C ILE A 146 -3.05 -5.46 -3.76
N LYS A 147 -3.64 -4.44 -4.39
CA LYS A 147 -4.70 -3.61 -3.78
C LYS A 147 -6.08 -4.26 -3.78
N GLY A 148 -6.22 -5.41 -4.44
CA GLY A 148 -7.44 -6.21 -4.38
C GLY A 148 -8.65 -5.56 -5.08
N ILE A 149 -8.45 -4.53 -5.91
CA ILE A 149 -9.52 -3.83 -6.64
C ILE A 149 -10.42 -4.80 -7.44
N PRO A 150 -9.90 -5.83 -8.15
CA PRO A 150 -10.77 -6.80 -8.84
C PRO A 150 -11.71 -7.54 -7.88
N HIS A 151 -11.25 -7.86 -6.67
CA HIS A 151 -12.04 -8.56 -5.67
C HIS A 151 -13.16 -7.65 -5.13
N ARG A 152 -12.87 -6.36 -4.95
CA ARG A 152 -13.86 -5.35 -4.53
C ARG A 152 -14.97 -5.18 -5.54
N ILE A 153 -14.64 -5.01 -6.83
CA ILE A 153 -15.65 -4.89 -7.91
C ILE A 153 -16.50 -6.18 -7.97
N ARG A 154 -15.87 -7.36 -7.84
CA ARG A 154 -16.59 -8.64 -7.83
C ARG A 154 -17.49 -8.79 -6.61
N ALA A 155 -17.04 -8.34 -5.44
CA ALA A 155 -17.84 -8.37 -4.21
C ALA A 155 -19.05 -7.44 -4.32
N PHE A 156 -18.85 -6.23 -4.84
CA PHE A 156 -19.93 -5.29 -5.13
C PHE A 156 -20.96 -5.86 -6.12
N SER A 157 -20.49 -6.47 -7.22
CA SER A 157 -21.37 -7.15 -8.16
C SER A 157 -22.20 -8.26 -7.50
N LYS A 158 -21.59 -9.04 -6.59
CA LYS A 158 -22.31 -10.07 -5.82
C LYS A 158 -23.29 -9.47 -4.81
N LEU A 159 -22.99 -8.32 -4.21
CA LEU A 159 -23.86 -7.62 -3.27
C LEU A 159 -25.19 -7.28 -3.95
N ILE A 160 -25.14 -6.57 -5.08
CA ILE A 160 -26.35 -6.15 -5.80
C ILE A 160 -27.11 -7.34 -6.40
N LEU A 161 -26.41 -8.38 -6.87
CA LEU A 161 -27.06 -9.58 -7.43
C LEU A 161 -27.77 -10.44 -6.38
N ARG A 162 -27.26 -10.50 -5.16
CA ARG A 162 -27.83 -11.32 -4.08
C ARG A 162 -28.89 -10.58 -3.26
N ASN A 163 -28.88 -9.26 -3.33
CA ASN A 163 -29.75 -8.40 -2.53
C ASN A 163 -30.36 -7.32 -3.44
N PRO A 164 -31.39 -7.67 -4.25
CA PRO A 164 -32.00 -6.75 -5.21
C PRO A 164 -32.52 -5.45 -4.59
N GLU A 165 -32.86 -5.46 -3.29
CA GLU A 165 -33.28 -4.27 -2.56
C GLU A 165 -32.20 -3.17 -2.46
N TRP A 166 -30.94 -3.54 -2.68
CA TRP A 166 -29.79 -2.63 -2.71
C TRP A 166 -29.44 -2.16 -4.11
N GLU A 167 -29.94 -2.81 -5.16
CA GLU A 167 -29.51 -2.56 -6.54
C GLU A 167 -29.52 -1.06 -6.86
N ASP A 168 -30.61 -0.35 -6.57
CA ASP A 168 -30.76 1.08 -6.85
C ASP A 168 -30.37 1.99 -5.68
N LYS A 169 -29.92 1.42 -4.57
CA LYS A 169 -29.61 2.15 -3.33
C LYS A 169 -28.12 2.21 -3.01
N VAL A 170 -27.25 1.64 -3.84
CA VAL A 170 -25.80 1.64 -3.59
C VAL A 170 -25.01 1.89 -4.87
N VAL A 171 -23.93 2.65 -4.74
CA VAL A 171 -22.94 2.89 -5.81
C VAL A 171 -21.54 2.63 -5.29
N LEU A 172 -20.66 2.16 -6.18
CA LEU A 172 -19.24 2.01 -5.93
C LEU A 172 -18.47 3.09 -6.68
N PHE A 173 -17.78 3.96 -5.95
CA PHE A 173 -16.76 4.85 -6.47
C PHE A 173 -15.40 4.19 -6.28
N GLN A 174 -14.70 3.91 -7.38
CA GLN A 174 -13.36 3.38 -7.35
C GLN A 174 -12.42 4.37 -8.05
N VAL A 175 -11.58 5.04 -7.27
CA VAL A 175 -10.44 5.81 -7.78
C VAL A 175 -9.26 4.87 -7.90
N GLY A 176 -8.73 4.75 -9.12
CA GLY A 176 -7.54 3.98 -9.45
C GLY A 176 -6.48 4.90 -10.04
N VAL A 177 -5.50 5.29 -9.23
CA VAL A 177 -4.38 6.12 -9.72
C VAL A 177 -3.42 5.24 -10.51
N PRO A 178 -3.21 5.48 -11.83
CA PRO A 178 -2.31 4.67 -12.63
C PRO A 178 -0.90 4.67 -12.02
N SER A 179 -0.26 3.50 -12.00
CA SER A 179 1.10 3.36 -11.48
C SER A 179 1.88 2.39 -12.34
N ARG A 180 3.18 2.67 -12.55
CA ARG A 180 4.10 1.77 -13.28
C ARG A 180 3.61 1.38 -14.68
N ASN A 181 3.12 2.36 -15.46
CA ASN A 181 2.54 2.15 -16.79
C ASN A 181 3.50 1.55 -17.84
N GLU A 182 4.79 1.53 -17.56
CA GLU A 182 5.81 0.88 -18.39
C GLU A 182 5.79 -0.65 -18.26
N VAL A 183 5.28 -1.16 -17.14
CA VAL A 183 5.20 -2.59 -16.86
C VAL A 183 3.90 -3.16 -17.42
N GLN A 184 4.01 -4.13 -18.34
CA GLN A 184 2.86 -4.70 -19.06
C GLN A 184 1.75 -5.21 -18.11
N ALA A 185 2.12 -5.86 -17.01
CA ALA A 185 1.16 -6.37 -16.03
C ALA A 185 0.25 -5.27 -15.43
N TYR A 186 0.79 -4.06 -15.22
CA TYR A 186 0.04 -2.92 -14.68
C TYR A 186 -0.93 -2.33 -15.70
N ARG A 187 -0.51 -2.23 -16.98
CA ARG A 187 -1.40 -1.81 -18.07
C ARG A 187 -2.58 -2.77 -18.23
N THR A 188 -2.28 -4.08 -18.26
CA THR A 188 -3.31 -5.11 -18.37
C THR A 188 -4.29 -5.06 -17.21
N LEU A 189 -3.84 -4.74 -16.00
CA LEU A 189 -4.73 -4.58 -14.84
C LEU A 189 -5.72 -3.43 -15.05
N GLY A 190 -5.27 -2.26 -15.50
CA GLY A 190 -6.18 -1.14 -15.80
C GLY A 190 -7.29 -1.53 -16.77
N ASP A 191 -6.94 -2.21 -17.87
CA ASP A 191 -7.91 -2.70 -18.85
C ASP A 191 -8.88 -3.72 -18.27
N VAL A 192 -8.39 -4.62 -17.41
CA VAL A 192 -9.23 -5.59 -16.69
C VAL A 192 -10.23 -4.86 -15.80
N LEU A 193 -9.81 -3.85 -15.04
CA LEU A 193 -10.68 -3.09 -14.15
C LEU A 193 -11.74 -2.30 -14.92
N CYS A 194 -11.39 -1.69 -16.06
CA CYS A 194 -12.35 -1.05 -16.96
C CYS A 194 -13.40 -2.06 -17.45
N ARG A 195 -12.97 -3.22 -17.95
CA ARG A 195 -13.88 -4.29 -18.41
C ARG A 195 -14.78 -4.80 -17.29
N MET A 196 -14.24 -5.00 -16.09
CA MET A 196 -15.01 -5.47 -14.94
C MET A 196 -16.07 -4.45 -14.52
N SER A 197 -15.71 -3.17 -14.45
CA SER A 197 -16.65 -2.09 -14.13
C SER A 197 -17.75 -1.99 -15.19
N GLY A 198 -17.36 -2.04 -16.48
CA GLY A 198 -18.30 -2.08 -17.60
C GLY A 198 -19.25 -3.27 -17.55
N ALA A 199 -18.76 -4.47 -17.20
CA ALA A 199 -19.58 -5.67 -17.10
C ALA A 199 -20.60 -5.63 -15.94
N VAL A 200 -20.33 -4.86 -14.87
CA VAL A 200 -21.32 -4.61 -13.81
C VAL A 200 -22.37 -3.62 -14.32
N ASN A 201 -21.93 -2.51 -14.91
CA ASN A 201 -22.84 -1.46 -15.40
C ASN A 201 -23.69 -1.90 -16.61
N SER A 202 -23.21 -2.83 -17.44
CA SER A 202 -23.93 -3.28 -18.64
C SER A 202 -25.23 -4.04 -18.36
N LYS A 203 -25.51 -4.32 -17.09
CA LYS A 203 -26.76 -4.97 -16.65
C LYS A 203 -27.79 -3.97 -16.12
N GLY A 204 -27.39 -2.73 -15.87
CA GLY A 204 -28.26 -1.68 -15.34
C GLY A 204 -29.04 -0.93 -16.41
N ALA A 205 -29.83 0.04 -15.97
CA ALA A 205 -30.55 0.96 -16.85
C ALA A 205 -29.59 1.91 -17.59
N ILE A 206 -30.06 2.49 -18.70
CA ILE A 206 -29.24 3.34 -19.58
C ILE A 206 -28.71 4.60 -18.90
N ASP A 207 -29.48 5.13 -17.94
CA ASP A 207 -29.23 6.34 -17.18
C ASP A 207 -28.57 6.03 -15.82
N GLU A 208 -28.22 4.77 -15.56
CA GLU A 208 -27.68 4.36 -14.29
C GLU A 208 -26.27 3.76 -14.40
N THR A 209 -25.39 4.23 -13.52
CA THR A 209 -24.05 3.67 -13.34
C THR A 209 -23.93 3.20 -11.90
N LYS A 210 -23.57 1.92 -11.72
CA LYS A 210 -23.41 1.28 -10.41
C LYS A 210 -21.96 1.34 -9.93
N VAL A 211 -20.99 1.23 -10.86
CA VAL A 211 -19.55 1.32 -10.60
C VAL A 211 -18.95 2.49 -11.38
N TYR A 212 -18.54 3.53 -10.67
CA TYR A 212 -17.78 4.65 -11.21
C TYR A 212 -16.30 4.37 -11.02
N PHE A 213 -15.64 3.89 -12.07
CA PHE A 213 -14.20 3.65 -12.06
C PHE A 213 -13.45 4.81 -12.70
N ILE A 214 -12.71 5.56 -11.89
CA ILE A 214 -11.84 6.65 -12.32
C ILE A 214 -10.43 6.10 -12.43
N ASN A 215 -9.99 5.81 -13.66
CA ASN A 215 -8.63 5.34 -13.93
C ASN A 215 -7.66 6.52 -14.17
N ASN A 216 -7.62 7.45 -13.23
CA ASN A 216 -6.77 8.64 -13.30
C ASN A 216 -6.48 9.17 -11.88
N GLY A 217 -5.49 10.06 -11.76
CA GLY A 217 -5.38 10.93 -10.60
C GLY A 217 -6.59 11.85 -10.49
N VAL A 218 -6.97 12.16 -9.26
CA VAL A 218 -7.96 13.19 -8.92
C VAL A 218 -7.26 14.31 -8.15
N SER A 219 -7.82 15.53 -8.19
CA SER A 219 -7.33 16.63 -7.37
C SER A 219 -7.52 16.34 -5.87
N PHE A 220 -6.79 17.05 -5.03
CA PHE A 220 -6.82 16.80 -3.59
C PHE A 220 -8.16 17.18 -2.95
N ASP A 221 -8.79 18.25 -3.43
CA ASP A 221 -10.15 18.68 -3.10
C ASP A 221 -11.20 17.61 -3.49
N GLU A 222 -11.12 17.05 -4.71
CA GLU A 222 -12.02 15.97 -5.16
C GLU A 222 -11.84 14.72 -4.29
N LEU A 223 -10.59 14.35 -3.97
CA LEU A 223 -10.30 13.22 -3.10
C LEU A 223 -10.92 13.42 -1.70
N CYS A 224 -10.74 14.60 -1.12
CA CYS A 224 -11.33 14.94 0.18
C CYS A 224 -12.86 14.93 0.11
N ALA A 225 -13.46 15.48 -0.95
CA ALA A 225 -14.90 15.44 -1.14
C ALA A 225 -15.42 14.00 -1.23
N LEU A 226 -14.75 13.13 -1.97
CA LEU A 226 -15.09 11.70 -2.08
C LEU A 226 -15.04 11.00 -0.71
N TYR A 227 -14.04 11.28 0.12
CA TYR A 227 -13.98 10.75 1.49
C TYR A 227 -15.14 11.26 2.35
N MET A 228 -15.51 12.54 2.24
CA MET A 228 -16.59 13.16 3.05
C MET A 228 -18.01 12.67 2.68
N VAL A 229 -18.21 12.21 1.44
CA VAL A 229 -19.52 11.71 0.97
C VAL A 229 -19.66 10.20 1.11
N ALA A 230 -18.56 9.46 1.26
CA ALA A 230 -18.58 8.02 1.37
C ALA A 230 -19.27 7.56 2.66
N ASP A 231 -20.26 6.67 2.55
CA ASP A 231 -20.83 5.97 3.70
C ASP A 231 -19.90 4.84 4.17
N VAL A 232 -19.15 4.23 3.24
CA VAL A 232 -18.22 3.14 3.52
C VAL A 232 -16.96 3.31 2.68
N CYS A 233 -15.79 3.38 3.32
CA CYS A 233 -14.51 3.25 2.63
C CYS A 233 -14.00 1.80 2.72
N VAL A 234 -13.71 1.18 1.58
CA VAL A 234 -13.27 -0.22 1.51
C VAL A 234 -11.78 -0.27 1.16
N VAL A 235 -10.97 -0.70 2.12
CA VAL A 235 -9.55 -0.98 1.92
C VAL A 235 -9.32 -2.48 1.98
N SER A 236 -9.11 -3.10 0.82
CA SER A 236 -9.14 -4.56 0.62
C SER A 236 -7.84 -5.10 0.03
N SER A 237 -6.70 -4.53 0.43
CA SER A 237 -5.39 -4.95 -0.08
C SER A 237 -5.08 -6.38 0.35
N LEU A 238 -4.61 -7.20 -0.60
CA LEU A 238 -4.24 -8.61 -0.38
C LEU A 238 -2.94 -8.73 0.43
N ARG A 239 -2.00 -7.79 0.20
CA ARG A 239 -0.77 -7.59 0.98
C ARG A 239 -0.38 -6.12 0.88
N ASP A 240 -0.15 -5.45 1.99
CA ASP A 240 0.26 -4.04 2.02
C ASP A 240 1.18 -3.80 3.21
N GLY A 241 2.19 -2.94 3.04
CA GLY A 241 3.19 -2.63 4.09
C GLY A 241 2.57 -1.75 5.17
N MET A 242 1.98 -0.64 4.72
CA MET A 242 0.99 0.17 5.41
C MET A 242 0.12 0.81 4.35
N ASN A 243 -1.20 0.69 4.49
CA ASN A 243 -2.11 1.41 3.61
C ASN A 243 -2.46 2.77 4.25
N LEU A 244 -1.77 3.82 3.82
CA LEU A 244 -2.00 5.19 4.32
C LEU A 244 -3.41 5.72 4.06
N VAL A 245 -4.24 5.03 3.25
CA VAL A 245 -5.68 5.33 3.10
C VAL A 245 -6.46 5.02 4.38
N ASN A 246 -5.96 4.13 5.25
CA ASN A 246 -6.55 3.81 6.54
C ASN A 246 -5.89 4.54 7.73
N SER A 247 -4.80 5.28 7.48
CA SER A 247 -4.03 5.97 8.52
C SER A 247 -4.60 7.33 8.86
#